data_AF-A0A846AZ52-F1
#
_entry.id   AF-A0A846AZ52-F1
#
_cell.length_a   1.000
_cell.length_b   1.000
_cell.length_c   1.000
_cell.angle_alpha   90.00
_cell.angle_beta   90.00
_cell.angle_gamma   90.00
#
_symmetry.space_group_name_H-M   'P 1'
#
loop_
_entity.id
_entity.type
_entity.pdbx_description
1 polymer ?
#
loop_
_entity_poly.entity_id
_entity_poly.type
_entity_poly.pdbx_seq_one_letter_code
_entity_poly.pdbx_strand_id
1 'polypeptide(L)'
;MCNPKKAGAGDKFKYNSSHSVYIREAIKNRKNNMPDAGFKGYKIDEISPAVGDLVCAPRAGDESWVNYDTTTDYKSHCDLLVLKRVNEIDIIGGNVSNSVTLKTLKLDTNRQVKDTSRPWFVVIKNLL
;
A
#
# COMPACT_ATOMS: atom_id res chain seq x y z
N MET A 1 -12.17 16.03 22.27
CA MET A 1 -12.16 14.65 21.72
C MET A 1 -12.88 14.68 20.39
N CYS A 2 -12.15 14.55 19.27
CA CYS A 2 -12.74 14.60 17.93
C CYS A 2 -12.89 13.17 17.39
N ASN A 3 -14.09 12.83 16.93
CA ASN A 3 -14.52 11.47 16.59
C ASN A 3 -14.34 11.22 15.07
N PRO A 4 -13.34 10.44 14.61
CA PRO A 4 -13.10 10.25 13.18
C PRO A 4 -13.98 9.12 12.64
N LYS A 5 -15.26 9.41 12.38
CA LYS A 5 -16.23 8.47 11.78
C LYS A 5 -16.90 8.95 10.49
N LYS A 6 -16.32 9.93 9.79
CA LYS A 6 -16.88 10.42 8.51
C LYS A 6 -15.81 10.52 7.43
N ALA A 7 -15.53 9.40 6.77
CA ALA A 7 -14.84 9.34 5.49
C ALA A 7 -15.33 8.13 4.67
N GLY A 8 -16.63 8.12 4.33
CA GLY A 8 -17.19 7.50 3.11
C GLY A 8 -17.00 6.01 2.77
N ALA A 9 -16.22 5.21 3.50
CA ALA A 9 -15.86 3.85 3.07
C ALA A 9 -16.81 2.72 3.52
N GLY A 10 -17.79 3.02 4.38
CA GLY A 10 -18.73 2.03 4.93
C GLY A 10 -18.02 0.80 5.52
N ASP A 11 -18.66 -0.37 5.42
CA ASP A 11 -18.14 -1.66 5.91
C ASP A 11 -17.13 -2.34 4.94
N LYS A 12 -16.84 -1.70 3.80
CA LYS A 12 -15.93 -2.24 2.77
C LYS A 12 -14.46 -2.07 3.12
N PHE A 13 -14.16 -1.27 4.14
CA PHE A 13 -12.83 -1.10 4.67
C PHE A 13 -12.81 -1.58 6.12
N LYS A 14 -12.20 -2.74 6.38
CA LYS A 14 -11.89 -3.13 7.76
C LYS A 14 -10.83 -2.17 8.28
N TYR A 15 -11.29 -1.12 8.98
CA TYR A 15 -10.44 -0.22 9.73
C TYR A 15 -9.86 -0.99 10.93
N ASN A 16 -8.79 -1.73 10.70
CA ASN A 16 -7.96 -2.27 11.75
C ASN A 16 -6.72 -1.38 11.83
N SER A 17 -6.42 -0.92 13.05
CA SER A 17 -5.22 -0.14 13.40
C SER A 17 -3.90 -0.80 12.98
N SER A 18 -3.91 -2.09 12.63
CA SER A 18 -2.73 -2.76 12.08
C SER A 18 -2.76 -2.78 10.56
N HIS A 19 -1.82 -2.04 9.95
CA HIS A 19 -1.65 -1.99 8.50
C HIS A 19 -1.41 -3.39 7.89
N SER A 20 -0.83 -4.32 8.66
CA SER A 20 -0.67 -5.72 8.24
C SER A 20 -1.98 -6.41 7.86
N VAL A 21 -3.10 -6.08 8.51
CA VAL A 21 -4.36 -6.83 8.35
C VAL A 21 -4.98 -6.56 6.98
N TYR A 22 -5.10 -5.28 6.57
CA TYR A 22 -5.68 -4.97 5.26
C TYR A 22 -4.71 -5.31 4.12
N ILE A 23 -3.39 -5.22 4.33
CA ILE A 23 -2.40 -5.67 3.34
C ILE A 23 -2.56 -7.17 3.10
N ARG A 24 -2.61 -7.98 4.17
CA ARG A 24 -2.81 -9.43 4.07
C ARG A 24 -4.15 -9.78 3.40
N GLU A 25 -5.22 -9.05 3.71
CA GLU A 25 -6.52 -9.26 3.06
C GLU A 25 -6.48 -8.92 1.57
N ALA A 26 -5.86 -7.80 1.18
CA ALA A 26 -5.70 -7.45 -0.23
C ALA A 26 -4.88 -8.51 -1.00
N ILE A 27 -3.79 -9.01 -0.40
CA ILE A 27 -2.98 -10.10 -0.95
C ILE A 27 -3.81 -11.38 -1.09
N LYS A 28 -4.61 -11.71 -0.07
CA LYS A 28 -5.53 -12.86 -0.12
C LYS A 28 -6.55 -12.73 -1.25
N ASN A 29 -7.14 -11.54 -1.44
CA ASN A 29 -8.06 -11.27 -2.54
C ASN A 29 -7.41 -11.49 -3.91
N ARG A 30 -6.15 -11.08 -4.06
CA ARG A 30 -5.36 -11.32 -5.27
C ARG A 30 -5.07 -12.82 -5.48
N LYS A 31 -4.61 -13.52 -4.44
CA LYS A 31 -4.25 -14.95 -4.48
C LYS A 31 -5.47 -15.83 -4.80
N ASN A 32 -6.63 -15.49 -4.26
CA ASN A 32 -7.89 -16.21 -4.49
C ASN A 32 -8.64 -15.74 -5.74
N ASN A 33 -8.06 -14.82 -6.52
CA ASN A 33 -8.67 -14.22 -7.71
C ASN A 33 -10.12 -13.74 -7.48
N MET A 34 -10.37 -13.05 -6.37
CA MET A 34 -11.73 -12.64 -6.01
C MET A 34 -12.24 -11.59 -7.01
N PRO A 35 -13.31 -11.86 -7.78
CA PRO A 35 -13.75 -10.96 -8.84
C PRO A 35 -14.26 -9.61 -8.30
N ASP A 36 -14.99 -9.63 -7.18
CA ASP A 36 -15.65 -8.45 -6.61
C ASP A 36 -14.84 -7.74 -5.50
N ALA A 37 -13.55 -8.09 -5.37
CA ALA A 37 -12.69 -7.46 -4.38
C ALA A 37 -12.32 -6.03 -4.79
N GLY A 38 -12.78 -5.04 -4.02
CA GLY A 38 -12.42 -3.63 -4.24
C GLY A 38 -10.93 -3.31 -4.05
N PHE A 39 -10.17 -4.20 -3.42
CA PHE A 39 -8.72 -4.08 -3.26
C PHE A 39 -8.01 -5.41 -3.50
N LYS A 40 -6.93 -5.37 -4.29
CA LYS A 40 -6.05 -6.52 -4.57
C LYS A 40 -4.59 -6.13 -4.37
N GLY A 41 -3.85 -6.89 -3.57
CA GLY A 41 -2.44 -6.69 -3.27
C GLY A 41 -1.58 -7.51 -4.21
N TYR A 42 -0.71 -6.86 -4.97
CA TYR A 42 0.25 -7.45 -5.92
C TYR A 42 1.67 -7.29 -5.37
N LYS A 43 2.62 -8.12 -5.83
CA LYS A 43 4.03 -7.88 -5.51
C LYS A 43 4.48 -6.55 -6.09
N ILE A 44 5.46 -5.93 -5.43
CA ILE A 44 5.98 -4.60 -5.80
C ILE A 44 6.46 -4.51 -7.26
N ASP A 45 6.92 -5.64 -7.79
CA ASP A 45 7.50 -5.86 -9.12
C ASP A 45 6.59 -6.66 -10.05
N GLU A 46 5.29 -6.77 -9.75
CA GLU A 46 4.34 -7.53 -10.58
C GLU A 46 3.57 -6.62 -11.56
N ILE A 47 3.24 -5.40 -11.14
CA ILE A 47 2.34 -4.51 -11.88
C ILE A 47 2.85 -3.08 -11.93
N SER A 48 2.34 -2.33 -12.91
CA SER A 48 2.52 -0.89 -12.94
C SER A 48 1.44 -0.19 -12.08
N PRO A 49 1.82 0.51 -10.99
CA PRO A 49 0.85 1.22 -10.15
C PRO A 49 0.11 2.31 -10.90
N ALA A 50 -1.08 2.71 -10.44
CA ALA A 50 -1.88 3.80 -10.99
C ALA A 50 -2.28 4.78 -9.88
N VAL A 51 -2.71 5.98 -10.26
CA VAL A 51 -3.23 6.98 -9.31
C VAL A 51 -4.42 6.38 -8.57
N GLY A 52 -4.42 6.49 -7.24
CA GLY A 52 -5.40 5.83 -6.37
C GLY A 52 -4.93 4.52 -5.73
N ASP A 53 -3.83 3.92 -6.21
CA ASP A 53 -3.23 2.72 -5.62
C ASP A 53 -2.44 3.07 -4.35
N LEU A 54 -2.25 2.07 -3.49
CA LEU A 54 -1.40 2.19 -2.30
C LEU A 54 -0.08 1.44 -2.51
N VAL A 55 1.04 2.02 -2.07
CA VAL A 55 2.36 1.37 -2.07
C VAL A 55 2.81 1.17 -0.63
N CYS A 56 3.15 -0.06 -0.26
CA CYS A 56 3.34 -0.46 1.13
C CYS A 56 4.76 -0.93 1.42
N ALA A 57 5.27 -0.54 2.60
CA ALA A 57 6.55 -0.98 3.15
C ALA A 57 6.44 -1.29 4.66
N PRO A 58 7.23 -2.22 5.20
CA PRO A 58 7.36 -2.39 6.63
C PRO A 58 7.96 -1.13 7.28
N ARG A 59 7.83 -1.06 8.61
CA ARG A 59 8.40 0.00 9.45
C ARG A 59 9.59 -0.52 10.27
N ALA A 60 10.31 0.42 10.87
CA ALA A 60 11.35 0.20 11.86
C ALA A 60 11.05 -0.94 12.83
N GLY A 61 11.94 -1.94 12.80
CA GLY A 61 11.90 -3.17 13.61
C GLY A 61 11.50 -4.41 12.81
N ASP A 62 10.81 -4.24 11.67
CA ASP A 62 10.25 -5.36 10.90
C ASP A 62 10.77 -5.44 9.46
N GLU A 63 11.69 -4.55 9.06
CA GLU A 63 12.16 -4.43 7.67
C GLU A 63 12.90 -5.65 7.13
N SER A 64 13.56 -6.42 7.99
CA SER A 64 14.43 -7.53 7.58
C SER A 64 13.68 -8.83 7.28
N TRP A 65 12.44 -8.97 7.77
CA TRP A 65 11.71 -10.23 7.72
C TRP A 65 10.32 -10.13 7.08
N VAL A 66 9.73 -8.93 7.02
CA VAL A 66 8.43 -8.73 6.35
C VAL A 66 8.60 -8.74 4.84
N ASN A 67 7.79 -9.56 4.18
CA ASN A 67 7.69 -9.67 2.74
C ASN A 67 6.23 -9.95 2.32
N TYR A 68 6.02 -10.14 1.02
CA TYR A 68 4.70 -10.37 0.42
C TYR A 68 3.95 -11.58 1.00
N ASP A 69 4.66 -12.61 1.44
CA ASP A 69 4.09 -13.86 1.92
C ASP A 69 4.00 -13.93 3.45
N THR A 70 4.39 -12.87 4.16
CA THR A 70 4.29 -12.78 5.62
C THR A 70 2.83 -12.83 6.10
N THR A 71 2.50 -13.85 6.90
CA THR A 71 1.14 -14.09 7.42
C THR A 71 0.94 -13.64 8.87
N THR A 72 2.02 -13.46 9.63
CA THR A 72 2.01 -12.94 11.01
C THR A 72 1.74 -11.43 11.04
N ASP A 73 1.53 -10.87 12.22
CA ASP A 73 1.38 -9.43 12.38
C ASP A 73 2.71 -8.70 12.34
N TYR A 74 2.72 -7.54 11.69
CA TYR A 74 3.89 -6.70 11.49
C TYR A 74 3.52 -5.22 11.39
N LYS A 75 4.49 -4.36 11.70
CA LYS A 75 4.39 -2.92 11.52
C LYS A 75 4.66 -2.58 10.07
N SER A 76 3.71 -1.91 9.45
CA SER A 76 3.81 -1.46 8.06
C SER A 76 3.15 -0.11 7.89
N HIS A 77 3.35 0.44 6.70
CA HIS A 77 2.79 1.72 6.29
C HIS A 77 2.56 1.69 4.79
N CYS A 78 1.49 2.35 4.35
CA CYS A 78 1.19 2.48 2.94
C CYS A 78 0.93 3.95 2.59
N ASP A 79 1.41 4.34 1.42
CA ASP A 79 1.30 5.68 0.88
C ASP A 79 0.42 5.68 -0.37
N LEU A 80 -0.40 6.71 -0.56
CA LEU A 80 -1.33 6.85 -1.67
C LEU A 80 -0.62 7.42 -2.89
N LEU A 81 -0.71 6.74 -4.03
CA LEU A 81 -0.22 7.25 -5.30
C LEU A 81 -1.15 8.36 -5.81
N VAL A 82 -0.60 9.57 -5.94
CA VAL A 82 -1.34 10.76 -6.39
C VAL A 82 -0.96 11.23 -7.78
N LEU A 83 0.24 10.89 -8.26
CA LEU A 83 0.70 11.27 -9.58
C LEU A 83 1.62 10.20 -10.17
N LYS A 84 1.46 9.91 -11.47
CA LYS A 84 2.30 8.97 -12.21
C LYS A 84 2.89 9.65 -13.44
N ARG A 85 4.21 9.60 -13.56
CA ARG A 85 4.99 10.06 -14.71
C ARG A 85 5.57 8.84 -15.46
N VAL A 86 6.46 9.07 -16.40
CA VAL A 86 7.03 8.00 -17.25
C VAL A 86 7.90 7.05 -16.42
N ASN A 87 8.82 7.61 -15.63
CA ASN A 87 9.86 6.90 -14.89
C ASN A 87 9.73 7.04 -13.36
N GLU A 88 8.66 7.67 -12.87
CA GLU A 88 8.48 7.91 -11.44
C GLU A 88 7.01 8.12 -11.06
N ILE A 89 6.73 7.98 -9.77
CA ILE A 89 5.43 8.19 -9.15
C ILE A 89 5.58 9.06 -7.90
N ASP A 90 4.59 9.90 -7.61
CA ASP A 90 4.50 10.55 -6.31
C ASP A 90 3.46 9.84 -5.45
N ILE A 91 3.88 9.55 -4.22
CA ILE A 91 3.07 8.93 -3.19
C ILE A 91 2.98 9.88 -1.99
N ILE A 92 1.82 9.92 -1.35
CA ILE A 92 1.55 10.74 -0.18
C ILE A 92 1.21 9.85 1.00
N GLY A 93 1.96 10.04 2.09
CA GLY A 93 1.81 9.30 3.34
C GLY A 93 1.53 10.19 4.53
N GLY A 94 0.65 9.75 5.43
CA GLY A 94 0.45 10.37 6.73
C GLY A 94 1.37 9.75 7.79
N ASN A 95 2.06 10.58 8.59
CA ASN A 95 2.80 10.14 9.77
C ASN A 95 2.03 10.41 11.07
N VAL A 96 2.41 9.72 12.15
CA VAL A 96 1.89 9.96 13.52
C VAL A 96 2.59 11.20 14.10
N SER A 97 2.29 12.37 13.52
CA SER A 97 2.71 13.70 13.98
C SER A 97 2.01 14.84 13.20
N ASN A 98 0.88 14.56 12.53
CA ASN A 98 0.18 15.49 11.63
C ASN A 98 0.98 15.98 10.41
N SER A 99 2.07 15.31 10.03
CA SER A 99 2.79 15.62 8.79
C SER A 99 2.31 14.73 7.64
N VAL A 100 1.98 15.38 6.53
CA VAL A 100 1.75 14.73 5.23
C VAL A 100 3.05 14.87 4.44
N THR A 101 3.62 13.75 4.02
CA THR A 101 4.89 13.75 3.27
C THR A 101 4.65 13.24 1.86
N LEU A 102 5.09 14.02 0.87
CA LEU A 102 5.21 13.58 -0.51
C LEU A 102 6.56 12.89 -0.71
N LYS A 103 6.55 11.73 -1.36
CA LYS A 103 7.75 10.99 -1.75
C LYS A 103 7.64 10.60 -3.22
N THR A 104 8.72 10.79 -3.96
CA THR A 104 8.83 10.34 -5.35
C THR A 104 9.56 8.99 -5.39
N LEU A 105 8.93 7.97 -5.98
CA LEU A 105 9.53 6.65 -6.20
C LEU A 105 9.88 6.48 -7.68
N LYS A 106 11.04 5.87 -7.95
CA LYS A 106 11.47 5.52 -9.31
C LYS A 106 10.75 4.27 -9.82
N LEU A 107 10.40 4.30 -11.11
CA LEU A 107 9.91 3.16 -11.87
C LEU A 107 11.00 2.61 -12.80
N ASP A 108 10.91 1.32 -13.13
CA ASP A 108 11.73 0.71 -14.18
C ASP A 108 11.10 0.84 -15.59
N THR A 109 11.70 0.18 -16.58
CA THR A 109 11.23 0.15 -17.97
C THR A 109 9.86 -0.52 -18.14
N ASN A 110 9.50 -1.44 -17.24
CA ASN A 110 8.19 -2.08 -17.18
C ASN A 110 7.17 -1.23 -16.40
N ARG A 111 7.58 -0.03 -15.96
CA ARG A 111 6.81 0.89 -15.15
C ARG A 111 6.43 0.32 -13.78
N GLN A 112 7.23 -0.60 -13.24
CA GLN A 112 7.09 -1.21 -11.92
C GLN A 112 7.96 -0.46 -10.91
N VAL A 113 7.64 -0.52 -9.62
CA VAL A 113 8.39 0.23 -8.59
C VAL A 113 9.76 -0.40 -8.39
N LYS A 114 10.82 0.39 -8.62
CA LYS A 114 12.22 -0.03 -8.46
C LYS A 114 12.97 0.73 -7.36
N ASP A 115 12.31 1.71 -6.75
CA ASP A 115 12.85 2.46 -5.63
C ASP A 115 13.28 1.55 -4.47
N THR A 116 14.47 1.78 -3.93
CA THR A 116 15.05 1.01 -2.81
C THR A 116 15.17 1.82 -1.53
N SER A 117 14.56 3.02 -1.46
CA SER A 117 14.63 3.88 -0.27
C SER A 117 13.95 3.25 0.95
N ARG A 118 13.05 2.30 0.73
CA ARG A 118 12.44 1.41 1.72
C ARG A 118 12.26 0.02 1.08
N PRO A 119 12.14 -1.05 1.88
CA PRO A 119 11.79 -2.38 1.38
C PRO A 119 10.29 -2.43 0.97
N TRP A 120 9.92 -1.69 -0.07
CA TRP A 120 8.58 -1.75 -0.65
C TRP A 120 8.30 -3.18 -1.12
N PHE A 121 7.15 -3.73 -0.74
CA PHE A 121 6.87 -5.16 -0.99
C PHE A 121 5.50 -5.42 -1.61
N VAL A 122 4.56 -4.47 -1.52
CA VAL A 122 3.20 -4.63 -2.05
C VAL A 122 2.72 -3.34 -2.73
N VAL A 123 2.02 -3.53 -3.85
CA VAL A 123 1.12 -2.53 -4.44
C VAL A 123 -0.32 -2.99 -4.24
N ILE A 124 -1.14 -2.23 -3.52
CA ILE A 124 -2.57 -2.49 -3.41
C ILE A 124 -3.28 -1.69 -4.50
N LYS A 125 -3.84 -2.41 -5.47
CA LYS A 125 -4.73 -1.85 -6.48
C LYS A 125 -6.05 -1.46 -5.86
N ASN A 126 -6.47 -0.22 -6.10
CA ASN A 126 -7.84 0.22 -5.86
C ASN A 126 -8.70 -0.12 -7.08
N LEU A 127 -9.72 -0.95 -6.89
CA LEU A 127 -10.62 -1.47 -7.93
C LEU A 127 -12.08 -1.02 -7.70
N LEU A 128 -12.28 -0.02 -6.84
CA LEU A 128 -13.58 0.59 -6.57
C LEU A 128 -13.99 1.60 -7.64
#